data_AF-A0AAW0XE27-F1
#
_entry.id   AF-A0AAW0XE27-F1
#
_cell.length_a   1.000
_cell.length_b   1.000
_cell.length_c   1.000
_cell.angle_alpha   90.00
_cell.angle_beta   90.00
_cell.angle_gamma   90.00
#
_symmetry.space_group_name_H-M   'P 1'
#
loop_
_entity.id
_entity.type
_entity.pdbx_description
1 polymer ?
#
loop_
_entity_poly.entity_id
_entity_poly.type
_entity_poly.pdbx_seq_one_letter_code
_entity_poly.pdbx_strand_id
1 'polypeptide(L)'
;MMPGVNMVPDMMVASMAPVVPTSIPPGVGYPQGVPEVVGQNVPQSVAMGGIPHIMGEGLGGCVVPAVQQASMDSEPINLVLRVRNQKRELNDIRFEFTVGRDTSEGVASELVAAGLVDGRDLVVIAGNLDKITQYPEMGQNLTFRLNSDCEPSEVPDDKALIGFAQLTISD
;
A
#
# COMPACT_ATOMS: atom_id res chain seq x y z
N MET A 1 -21.47 -14.99 -80.10
CA MET A 1 -21.21 -15.40 -78.72
C MET A 1 -19.76 -15.83 -78.61
N MET A 2 -18.95 -15.12 -77.83
CA MET A 2 -17.56 -15.48 -77.49
C MET A 2 -17.34 -15.24 -75.98
N PRO A 3 -16.45 -16.02 -75.34
CA PRO A 3 -16.39 -16.19 -73.89
C PRO A 3 -15.48 -15.16 -73.23
N GLY A 4 -15.94 -14.56 -72.13
CA GLY A 4 -15.14 -13.67 -71.28
C GLY A 4 -14.69 -14.40 -70.03
N VAL A 5 -13.45 -14.90 -70.03
CA VAL A 5 -12.76 -15.44 -68.86
C VAL A 5 -12.32 -14.24 -68.02
N ASN A 6 -12.92 -14.03 -66.85
CA ASN A 6 -12.55 -12.95 -65.95
C ASN A 6 -11.44 -13.46 -65.01
N MET A 7 -10.24 -12.93 -65.18
CA MET A 7 -9.08 -13.19 -64.32
C MET A 7 -9.29 -12.53 -62.96
N VAL A 8 -8.92 -13.24 -61.91
CA VAL A 8 -8.89 -12.75 -60.53
C VAL A 8 -7.92 -11.56 -60.39
N PRO A 9 -8.27 -10.50 -59.63
CA PRO A 9 -7.36 -9.40 -59.35
C PRO A 9 -6.37 -9.75 -58.23
N ASP A 10 -5.15 -9.27 -58.42
CA ASP A 10 -3.98 -9.29 -57.55
C ASP A 10 -4.27 -8.72 -56.15
N MET A 11 -4.10 -9.53 -55.11
CA MET A 11 -4.20 -9.09 -53.71
C MET A 11 -2.88 -8.44 -53.28
N MET A 12 -2.80 -7.12 -53.41
CA MET A 12 -1.76 -6.31 -52.81
C MET A 12 -1.94 -6.24 -51.29
N VAL A 13 -0.90 -6.65 -50.56
CA VAL A 13 -0.79 -6.54 -49.11
C VAL A 13 -0.70 -5.06 -48.70
N ALA A 14 -1.72 -4.55 -48.00
CA ALA A 14 -1.69 -3.21 -47.42
C ALA A 14 -0.91 -3.26 -46.10
N SER A 15 0.32 -2.78 -46.15
CA SER A 15 1.22 -2.65 -45.02
C SER A 15 1.30 -1.20 -44.53
N MET A 16 1.27 -1.06 -43.21
CA MET A 16 1.81 0.04 -42.40
C MET A 16 0.95 1.28 -42.11
N ALA A 17 1.00 1.59 -40.81
CA ALA A 17 0.22 2.47 -39.96
C ALA A 17 0.49 3.99 -40.15
N PRO A 18 -0.39 4.85 -39.59
CA PRO A 18 -0.27 6.31 -39.73
C PRO A 18 0.88 6.90 -38.92
N VAL A 19 1.72 7.70 -39.58
CA VAL A 19 2.70 8.59 -38.94
C VAL A 19 1.99 9.88 -38.52
N VAL A 20 1.92 10.12 -37.22
CA VAL A 20 1.47 11.39 -36.62
C VAL A 20 2.62 12.40 -36.64
N PRO A 21 2.39 13.67 -37.05
CA PRO A 21 3.39 14.73 -36.87
C PRO A 21 3.22 15.35 -35.48
N THR A 22 4.24 15.28 -34.63
CA THR A 22 4.32 16.11 -33.41
C THR A 22 5.66 16.82 -33.40
N SER A 23 5.64 18.06 -33.88
CA SER A 23 6.72 19.03 -33.69
C SER A 23 6.74 19.46 -32.22
N ILE A 24 7.78 19.06 -31.50
CA ILE A 24 8.09 19.52 -30.13
C ILE A 24 8.98 20.76 -30.24
N PRO A 25 8.69 21.88 -29.54
CA PRO A 25 9.54 23.07 -29.54
C PRO A 25 10.83 22.86 -28.71
N PRO A 26 11.97 23.46 -29.10
CA PRO A 26 13.18 23.45 -28.29
C PRO A 26 13.07 24.51 -27.18
N GLY A 27 12.90 24.06 -25.93
CA GLY A 27 12.86 24.91 -24.76
C GLY A 27 13.69 24.32 -23.63
N VAL A 28 15.01 24.41 -23.72
CA VAL A 28 15.92 24.20 -22.58
C VAL A 28 17.05 25.22 -22.67
N GLY A 29 16.87 26.34 -21.98
CA GLY A 29 17.95 27.24 -21.58
C GLY A 29 17.99 27.24 -20.06
N TYR A 30 18.91 26.49 -19.46
CA TYR A 30 19.27 26.65 -18.06
C TYR A 30 20.51 27.57 -18.01
N PRO A 31 20.46 28.73 -17.33
CA PRO A 31 21.68 29.45 -17.01
C PRO A 31 22.43 28.74 -15.89
N GLN A 32 23.68 28.41 -16.22
CA GLN A 32 24.73 27.98 -15.32
C GLN A 32 25.11 29.17 -14.40
N GLY A 33 25.01 28.98 -13.08
CA GLY A 33 25.37 29.99 -12.10
C GLY A 33 25.47 29.40 -10.70
N VAL A 34 26.64 28.87 -10.35
CA VAL A 34 27.02 28.61 -8.96
C VAL A 34 27.46 29.92 -8.31
N PRO A 35 27.16 30.11 -7.02
CA PRO A 35 28.15 30.69 -6.13
C PRO A 35 28.45 29.74 -4.97
N GLU A 36 29.72 29.38 -4.89
CA GLU A 36 30.42 28.80 -3.76
C GLU A 36 30.48 29.84 -2.62
N VAL A 37 29.90 29.54 -1.44
CA VAL A 37 30.29 30.22 -0.18
C VAL A 37 30.18 29.25 1.01
N VAL A 38 31.35 28.79 1.46
CA VAL A 38 31.83 28.56 2.83
C VAL A 38 30.85 28.85 4.00
N GLY A 39 30.82 27.95 4.99
CA GLY A 39 30.54 28.35 6.39
C GLY A 39 29.87 27.32 7.31
N GLN A 40 30.68 26.42 7.89
CA GLN A 40 30.60 25.89 9.27
C GLN A 40 29.30 26.06 10.08
N ASN A 41 28.70 24.95 10.54
CA ASN A 41 28.69 24.62 11.97
C ASN A 41 28.20 23.17 12.21
N VAL A 42 29.11 22.30 12.62
CA VAL A 42 28.82 21.03 13.30
C VAL A 42 28.93 21.27 14.80
N PRO A 43 27.91 21.00 15.63
CA PRO A 43 28.16 20.81 17.05
C PRO A 43 28.73 19.41 17.27
N GLN A 44 30.06 19.35 17.36
CA GLN A 44 30.78 18.20 17.90
C GLN A 44 30.56 18.10 19.41
N SER A 45 30.39 16.86 19.84
CA SER A 45 30.53 16.39 21.22
C SER A 45 31.92 16.68 21.78
N VAL A 46 31.98 17.25 22.99
CA VAL A 46 33.08 16.96 23.93
C VAL A 46 32.60 17.03 25.37
N ALA A 47 32.93 15.98 26.11
CA ALA A 47 32.73 15.82 27.53
C ALA A 47 33.87 16.50 28.31
N MET A 48 33.55 17.15 29.44
CA MET A 48 34.30 17.03 30.71
C MET A 48 33.79 18.02 31.75
N GLY A 49 33.54 17.51 32.97
CA GLY A 49 33.70 18.31 34.20
C GLY A 49 32.45 18.47 35.05
N GLY A 50 32.44 17.80 36.22
CA GLY A 50 31.66 18.24 37.37
C GLY A 50 30.72 17.20 37.97
N ILE A 51 31.29 16.20 38.66
CA ILE A 51 30.58 15.59 39.79
C ILE A 51 30.74 16.53 41.00
N PRO A 52 29.63 16.96 41.61
CA PRO A 52 29.57 16.84 43.05
C PRO A 52 28.36 16.01 43.47
N HIS A 53 28.69 15.12 44.38
CA HIS A 53 27.83 14.30 45.20
C HIS A 53 26.85 15.18 46.00
N ILE A 54 25.53 15.03 45.78
CA ILE A 54 24.53 15.33 46.81
C ILE A 54 23.54 14.17 46.91
N MET A 55 23.49 13.58 48.10
CA MET A 55 22.45 12.64 48.51
C MET A 55 21.12 13.40 48.59
N GLY A 56 20.04 12.79 48.07
CA GLY A 56 18.69 13.34 48.16
C GLY A 56 17.66 12.24 47.97
N GLU A 57 17.30 11.60 49.07
CA GLU A 57 16.13 10.75 49.22
C GLU A 57 14.87 11.52 48.79
N GLY A 58 14.03 10.92 47.95
CA GLY A 58 12.86 11.58 47.39
C GLY A 58 11.83 10.58 46.88
N LEU A 59 10.91 10.22 47.78
CA LEU A 59 9.60 9.66 47.48
C LEU A 59 8.90 10.53 46.42
N GLY A 60 8.32 9.93 45.38
CA GLY A 60 7.49 10.71 44.44
C GLY A 60 7.19 9.96 43.16
N GLY A 61 6.03 9.30 43.12
CA GLY A 61 5.51 8.69 41.91
C GLY A 61 5.39 9.72 40.78
N CYS A 62 5.90 9.36 39.61
CA CYS A 62 5.43 9.95 38.37
C CYS A 62 4.36 9.01 37.83
N VAL A 63 3.13 9.24 38.30
CA VAL A 63 1.94 8.79 37.60
C VAL A 63 2.00 9.41 36.20
N VAL A 64 2.17 8.58 35.18
CA VAL A 64 1.80 9.01 33.83
C VAL A 64 0.28 9.13 33.83
N PRO A 65 -0.31 10.28 33.44
CA PRO A 65 -1.71 10.27 33.08
C PRO A 65 -1.76 9.53 31.75
N ALA A 66 -1.96 8.21 31.81
CA ALA A 66 -2.49 7.51 30.66
C ALA A 66 -3.84 8.16 30.40
N VAL A 67 -3.85 9.03 29.39
CA VAL A 67 -5.05 9.64 28.84
C VAL A 67 -6.07 8.53 28.68
N GLN A 68 -7.13 8.59 29.50
CA GLN A 68 -8.36 7.86 29.28
C GLN A 68 -8.84 8.27 27.88
N GLN A 69 -8.45 7.51 26.84
CA GLN A 69 -9.19 7.54 25.60
C GLN A 69 -10.57 7.04 25.98
N ALA A 70 -11.54 7.96 25.94
CA ALA A 70 -12.94 7.65 26.09
C ALA A 70 -13.23 6.50 25.13
N SER A 71 -13.39 5.31 25.69
CA SER A 71 -13.97 4.16 25.04
C SER A 71 -15.37 4.59 24.65
N MET A 72 -15.51 5.14 23.44
CA MET A 72 -16.74 4.97 22.71
C MET A 72 -16.82 3.46 22.52
N ASP A 73 -17.75 2.82 23.22
CA ASP A 73 -18.09 1.42 23.05
C ASP A 73 -18.62 1.23 21.61
N SER A 74 -17.72 1.27 20.63
CA SER A 74 -17.99 0.82 19.28
C SER A 74 -18.00 -0.69 19.30
N GLU A 75 -19.12 -1.27 18.86
CA GLU A 75 -19.25 -2.72 18.75
C GLU A 75 -18.15 -3.27 17.83
N PRO A 76 -17.46 -4.36 18.24
CA PRO A 76 -16.41 -4.95 17.42
C PRO A 76 -16.98 -5.43 16.09
N ILE A 77 -16.32 -5.08 15.00
CA ILE A 77 -16.70 -5.47 13.65
C ILE A 77 -15.97 -6.77 13.31
N ASN A 78 -16.71 -7.84 13.03
CA ASN A 78 -16.11 -9.08 12.58
C ASN A 78 -15.71 -8.95 11.11
N LEU A 79 -14.44 -9.16 10.82
CA LEU A 79 -13.88 -9.07 9.48
C LEU A 79 -13.26 -10.40 9.06
N VAL A 80 -13.36 -10.68 7.76
CA VAL A 80 -12.76 -11.86 7.14
C VAL A 80 -11.90 -11.39 5.97
N LEU A 81 -10.60 -11.62 6.06
CA LEU A 81 -9.66 -11.42 4.98
C LEU A 81 -9.41 -12.77 4.29
N ARG A 82 -9.85 -12.86 3.03
CA ARG A 82 -9.58 -13.98 2.15
C ARG A 82 -8.40 -13.65 1.24
N VAL A 83 -7.31 -14.42 1.36
CA VAL A 83 -6.06 -14.21 0.63
C VAL A 83 -5.42 -15.54 0.27
N ARG A 84 -4.72 -15.63 -0.87
CA ARG A 84 -3.91 -16.81 -1.19
C ARG A 84 -2.59 -16.79 -0.43
N ASN A 85 -2.25 -17.92 0.18
CA ASN A 85 -0.92 -18.13 0.75
C ASN A 85 0.11 -18.51 -0.34
N GLN A 86 1.38 -18.66 0.06
CA GLN A 86 2.46 -19.06 -0.86
C GLN A 86 2.28 -20.47 -1.46
N LYS A 87 1.47 -21.34 -0.82
CA LYS A 87 1.10 -22.66 -1.34
C LYS A 87 -0.07 -22.60 -2.34
N ARG A 88 -0.52 -21.39 -2.70
CA ARG A 88 -1.67 -21.12 -3.58
C ARG A 88 -3.00 -21.64 -3.03
N GLU A 89 -3.08 -21.80 -1.72
CA GLU A 89 -4.30 -22.16 -1.01
C GLU A 89 -5.02 -20.88 -0.58
N LEU A 90 -6.35 -20.85 -0.75
CA LEU A 90 -7.19 -19.79 -0.22
C LEU A 90 -7.22 -19.89 1.31
N ASN A 91 -6.80 -18.82 1.98
CA ASN A 91 -6.83 -18.71 3.42
C ASN A 91 -7.88 -17.68 3.83
N ASP A 92 -8.74 -18.06 4.77
CA ASP A 92 -9.79 -17.23 5.34
C ASP A 92 -9.40 -16.83 6.76
N ILE A 93 -8.90 -15.61 6.92
CA ILE A 93 -8.40 -15.08 8.18
C ILE A 93 -9.52 -14.26 8.81
N ARG A 94 -9.96 -14.67 10.00
CA ARG A 94 -11.03 -13.99 10.75
C ARG A 94 -10.43 -13.20 11.90
N PHE A 95 -10.84 -11.95 12.05
CA PHE A 95 -10.37 -11.06 13.11
C PHE A 95 -11.47 -10.05 13.43
N GLU A 96 -11.39 -9.44 14.63
CA GLU A 96 -12.28 -8.34 15.00
C GLU A 96 -11.57 -7.00 14.78
N PHE A 97 -12.34 -5.96 14.54
CA PHE A 97 -11.85 -4.59 14.48
C PHE A 97 -12.75 -3.68 15.31
N THR A 98 -12.19 -3.09 16.35
CA THR A 98 -12.87 -2.19 17.27
C THR A 98 -12.46 -0.76 16.97
N VAL A 99 -13.38 0.05 16.44
CA VAL A 99 -13.12 1.47 16.14
C VAL A 99 -12.73 2.22 17.42
N GLY A 100 -11.61 2.93 17.39
CA GLY A 100 -11.08 3.68 18.53
C GLY A 100 -10.15 2.89 19.46
N ARG A 101 -10.07 1.56 19.30
CA ARG A 101 -9.07 0.70 19.97
C ARG A 101 -8.06 0.17 18.98
N ASP A 102 -8.55 -0.42 17.89
CA ASP A 102 -7.73 -0.99 16.83
C ASP A 102 -7.44 0.08 15.78
N THR A 103 -6.26 -0.02 15.17
CA THR A 103 -5.86 0.85 14.06
C THR A 103 -5.63 0.00 12.82
N SER A 104 -6.04 0.51 11.66
CA SER A 104 -5.90 -0.19 10.38
C SER A 104 -4.44 -0.60 10.09
N GLU A 105 -3.48 0.26 10.43
CA GLU A 105 -2.05 -0.04 10.35
C GLU A 105 -1.60 -1.08 11.38
N GLY A 106 -2.10 -1.03 12.62
CA GLY A 106 -1.77 -1.98 13.67
C GLY A 106 -2.20 -3.40 13.31
N VAL A 107 -3.47 -3.57 12.93
CA VAL A 107 -4.02 -4.87 12.53
C VAL A 107 -3.32 -5.39 11.26
N ALA A 108 -3.07 -4.53 10.26
CA ALA A 108 -2.32 -4.92 9.06
C ALA A 108 -0.88 -5.35 9.40
N SER A 109 -0.22 -4.67 10.33
CA SER A 109 1.13 -5.04 10.79
C SER A 109 1.14 -6.40 11.48
N GLU A 110 0.12 -6.72 12.27
CA GLU A 110 -0.02 -8.03 12.91
C GLU A 110 -0.21 -9.16 11.90
N LEU A 111 -0.99 -8.93 10.84
CA LEU A 111 -1.16 -9.90 9.75
C LEU A 111 0.17 -10.22 9.03
N VAL A 112 1.00 -9.20 8.83
CA VAL A 112 2.35 -9.36 8.26
C VAL A 112 3.28 -10.05 9.25
N ALA A 113 3.26 -9.66 10.53
CA ALA A 113 4.09 -10.24 11.58
C ALA A 113 3.75 -11.72 11.82
N ALA A 114 2.48 -12.11 11.65
CA ALA A 114 2.01 -13.49 11.69
C ALA A 114 2.40 -14.30 10.44
N GLY A 115 2.96 -13.67 9.41
CA GLY A 115 3.34 -14.32 8.15
C GLY A 115 2.14 -14.75 7.30
N LEU A 116 0.96 -14.16 7.54
CA LEU A 116 -0.25 -14.46 6.77
C LEU A 116 -0.29 -13.67 5.45
N VAL A 117 0.40 -12.53 5.42
CA VAL A 117 0.47 -11.61 4.29
C VAL A 117 1.92 -11.09 4.14
N ASP A 118 2.32 -10.71 2.93
CA ASP A 118 3.61 -10.09 2.64
C ASP A 118 3.66 -8.63 3.15
N GLY A 119 4.83 -8.20 3.61
CA GLY A 119 5.03 -6.82 4.09
C GLY A 119 4.81 -5.74 3.03
N ARG A 120 4.89 -6.07 1.74
CA ARG A 120 4.59 -5.15 0.62
C ARG A 120 3.11 -4.80 0.53
N ASP A 121 2.23 -5.64 1.09
CA ASP A 121 0.79 -5.47 1.05
C ASP A 121 0.25 -4.70 2.26
N LEU A 122 1.09 -4.36 3.23
CA LEU A 122 0.68 -3.68 4.46
C LEU A 122 -0.13 -2.39 4.16
N VAL A 123 0.40 -1.54 3.29
CA VAL A 123 -0.22 -0.23 2.97
C VAL A 123 -1.58 -0.41 2.31
N VAL A 124 -1.70 -1.39 1.39
CA VAL A 124 -2.97 -1.62 0.69
C VAL A 124 -4.01 -2.25 1.63
N ILE A 125 -3.61 -3.15 2.52
CA ILE A 125 -4.52 -3.76 3.51
C ILE A 125 -5.00 -2.71 4.51
N ALA A 126 -4.09 -1.94 5.09
CA ALA A 126 -4.43 -0.88 6.04
C ALA A 126 -5.41 0.13 5.41
N GLY A 127 -5.16 0.58 4.18
CA GLY A 127 -6.07 1.50 3.49
C GLY A 127 -7.45 0.90 3.16
N ASN A 128 -7.57 -0.41 2.98
CA ASN A 128 -8.86 -1.07 2.72
C ASN A 128 -9.61 -1.43 4.00
N LEU A 129 -8.90 -1.78 5.08
CA LEU A 129 -9.47 -1.90 6.42
C LEU A 129 -10.17 -0.59 6.81
N ASP A 130 -9.47 0.52 6.64
CA ASP A 130 -9.99 1.84 6.97
C ASP A 130 -11.27 2.19 6.20
N LYS A 131 -11.32 1.84 4.90
CA LYS A 131 -12.50 2.04 4.06
C LYS A 131 -13.69 1.21 4.52
N ILE A 132 -13.49 -0.08 4.84
CA ILE A 132 -14.60 -0.96 5.21
C ILE A 132 -15.13 -0.63 6.61
N THR A 133 -14.27 -0.16 7.51
CA THR A 133 -14.64 0.21 8.88
C THR A 133 -15.23 1.62 8.96
N GLN A 134 -14.78 2.58 8.14
CA GLN A 134 -15.37 3.92 8.08
C GLN A 134 -16.70 3.97 7.34
N TYR A 135 -16.88 3.17 6.28
CA TYR A 135 -18.06 3.19 5.43
C TYR A 135 -18.70 1.80 5.27
N PRO A 136 -19.13 1.15 6.36
CA PRO A 136 -19.70 -0.21 6.30
C PRO A 136 -21.00 -0.29 5.48
N GLU A 137 -21.71 0.83 5.33
CA GLU A 137 -22.93 0.95 4.51
C GLU A 137 -22.68 0.96 2.99
N MET A 138 -21.46 1.28 2.55
CA MET A 138 -21.12 1.39 1.13
C MET A 138 -20.65 0.06 0.51
N GLY A 139 -20.35 -0.94 1.33
CA GLY A 139 -19.95 -2.25 0.83
C GLY A 139 -19.46 -3.17 1.94
N GLN A 140 -20.07 -4.35 2.04
CA GLN A 140 -19.64 -5.40 2.97
C GLN A 140 -18.46 -6.22 2.44
N ASN A 141 -18.08 -6.05 1.17
CA ASN A 141 -16.96 -6.75 0.55
C ASN A 141 -16.10 -5.78 -0.26
N LEU A 142 -14.78 -5.87 -0.07
CA LEU A 142 -13.77 -5.11 -0.80
C LEU A 142 -12.78 -6.09 -1.40
N THR A 143 -12.71 -6.12 -2.73
CA THR A 143 -11.67 -6.88 -3.44
C THR A 143 -10.61 -5.91 -3.94
N PHE A 144 -9.36 -6.15 -3.61
CA PHE A 144 -8.24 -5.26 -3.93
C PHE A 144 -7.01 -6.05 -4.39
N ARG A 145 -6.20 -5.43 -5.23
CA ARG A 145 -4.96 -6.01 -5.75
C ARG A 145 -3.87 -5.94 -4.67
N LEU A 146 -3.08 -7.01 -4.59
CA LEU A 146 -1.89 -7.08 -3.75
C LEU A 146 -0.65 -6.62 -4.55
N ASN A 147 0.30 -6.01 -3.86
CA ASN A 147 1.62 -5.65 -4.37
C ASN A 147 2.59 -6.84 -4.34
N SER A 148 2.29 -7.87 -3.55
CA SER A 148 2.95 -9.16 -3.64
C SER A 148 2.96 -9.66 -5.07
N ASP A 149 4.15 -9.96 -5.59
CA ASP A 149 4.27 -10.57 -6.91
C ASP A 149 3.52 -11.91 -6.93
N CYS A 150 2.51 -12.00 -7.79
CA CYS A 150 2.12 -13.30 -8.32
C CYS A 150 3.31 -13.90 -9.04
N GLU A 151 3.52 -15.21 -8.91
CA GLU A 151 4.51 -15.87 -9.73
C GLU A 151 4.28 -15.49 -11.20
N PRO A 152 5.35 -15.26 -11.99
CA PRO A 152 5.22 -14.77 -13.37
C PRO A 152 4.45 -15.72 -14.29
N SER A 153 4.21 -16.96 -13.84
CA SER A 153 3.40 -17.95 -14.54
C SER A 153 1.91 -17.86 -14.22
N GLU A 154 1.49 -17.08 -13.22
CA GLU A 154 0.11 -16.99 -12.75
C GLU A 154 -0.54 -15.68 -13.23
N VAL A 155 -1.68 -15.81 -13.91
CA VAL A 155 -2.43 -14.66 -14.41
C VAL A 155 -3.26 -14.08 -13.25
N PRO A 156 -3.12 -12.78 -12.93
CA PRO A 156 -3.88 -12.17 -11.85
C PRO A 156 -5.38 -12.16 -12.17
N ASP A 157 -6.20 -12.62 -11.23
CA ASP A 157 -7.63 -12.86 -11.41
C ASP A 157 -8.40 -12.58 -10.10
N ASP A 158 -9.45 -11.75 -10.17
CA ASP A 158 -10.23 -11.34 -9.01
C ASP A 158 -11.15 -12.46 -8.48
N LYS A 159 -11.63 -13.35 -9.35
CA LYS A 159 -12.53 -14.46 -8.96
C LYS A 159 -11.78 -15.57 -8.26
N ALA A 160 -10.59 -15.89 -8.76
CA ALA A 160 -9.70 -16.89 -8.18
C ALA A 160 -8.81 -16.34 -7.05
N LEU A 161 -8.88 -15.02 -6.78
CA LEU A 161 -8.05 -14.26 -5.85
C LEU A 161 -6.55 -14.49 -6.09
N ILE A 162 -6.15 -14.45 -7.35
CA ILE A 162 -4.76 -14.54 -7.79
C ILE A 162 -4.19 -13.13 -7.85
N GLY A 163 -3.35 -12.76 -6.89
CA GLY A 163 -2.82 -11.38 -6.80
C GLY A 163 -3.85 -10.37 -6.29
N PHE A 164 -4.98 -10.87 -5.80
CA PHE A 164 -6.02 -10.11 -5.16
C PHE A 164 -6.32 -10.71 -3.79
N ALA A 165 -6.76 -9.86 -2.87
CA ALA A 165 -7.38 -10.27 -1.63
C ALA A 165 -8.79 -9.69 -1.56
N GLN A 166 -9.62 -10.33 -0.75
CA GLN A 166 -10.97 -9.87 -0.46
C GLN A 166 -11.12 -9.69 1.04
N LEU A 167 -11.63 -8.54 1.45
CA LEU A 167 -11.96 -8.21 2.83
C LEU A 167 -13.47 -8.07 2.94
N THR A 168 -14.07 -8.79 3.87
CA THR A 168 -15.53 -8.84 4.01
C THR A 168 -15.94 -8.63 5.48
N ILE A 169 -17.01 -7.88 5.72
CA ILE A 169 -17.66 -7.80 7.04
C ILE A 169 -18.51 -9.05 7.23
N SER A 170 -18.29 -9.78 8.33
CA SER A 170 -19.19 -10.84 8.79
C SER A 170 -20.10 -10.28 9.89
N ASP A 171 -21.37 -10.66 9.85
CA ASP A 171 -22.38 -10.39 10.87
C ASP A 171 -22.26 -11.41 12.02
#